data_AF-A0A3N1SYL6-F1
#
_entry.id   AF-A0A3N1SYL6-F1
#
_cell.length_a   1.000
_cell.length_b   1.000
_cell.length_c   1.000
_cell.angle_alpha   90.00
_cell.angle_beta   90.00
_cell.angle_gamma   90.00
#
_symmetry.space_group_name_H-M   'P 1'
#
loop_
_entity.id
_entity.type
_entity.pdbx_description
1 polymer ?
#
loop_
_entity_poly.entity_id
_entity_poly.type
_entity_poly.pdbx_seq_one_letter_code
_entity_poly.pdbx_strand_id
1 'polypeptide(L)' 'MKTCHRFATIKSAFEQDIRFLRGHSERHQGSTSAKTSAKNAFSVKRNMARALNRHLDRCPECG' A
#
# COMPACT_ATOMS: atom_id res chain seq x y z
N MET A 1 13.73 -5.68 -14.19
CA MET A 1 13.83 -4.72 -13.06
C MET A 1 14.39 -5.45 -11.87
N LYS A 2 15.60 -5.10 -11.44
CA LYS A 2 16.10 -5.56 -10.15
C LYS A 2 15.40 -4.74 -9.07
N THR A 3 14.86 -5.40 -8.05
CA THR A 3 14.29 -4.73 -6.88
C THR A 3 15.09 -5.10 -5.66
N CYS A 4 15.71 -4.10 -5.07
CA CYS A 4 16.49 -4.12 -3.84
C CYS A 4 15.62 -4.40 -2.60
N HIS A 5 16.24 -4.83 -1.50
CA HIS A 5 15.52 -5.23 -0.28
C HIS A 5 14.62 -4.12 0.26
N ARG A 6 15.05 -2.86 0.17
CA ARG A 6 14.29 -1.71 0.63
C ARG A 6 12.98 -1.50 -0.14
N PHE A 7 12.96 -1.79 -1.45
CA PHE A 7 11.73 -1.80 -2.25
C PHE A 7 10.74 -2.82 -1.72
N ALA A 8 11.20 -4.05 -1.46
CA ALA A 8 10.37 -5.11 -0.92
C ALA A 8 9.80 -4.75 0.46
N THR A 9 10.60 -4.15 1.33
CA THR A 9 10.16 -3.68 2.65
C THR A 9 9.09 -2.59 2.55
N ILE A 10 9.29 -1.59 1.68
CA ILE A 10 8.30 -0.52 1.45
C ILE A 10 6.99 -1.13 0.93
N LYS A 11 7.07 -2.01 -0.07
CA LYS A 11 5.90 -2.68 -0.64
C LYS A 11 5.15 -3.51 0.41
N SER A 12 5.87 -4.30 1.20
CA SER A 12 5.28 -5.17 2.21
C SER A 12 4.53 -4.39 3.29
N ALA A 13 5.09 -3.27 3.77
CA ALA A 13 4.44 -2.40 4.75
C ALA A 13 3.11 -1.85 4.20
N PHE A 14 3.11 -1.28 2.99
CA PHE A 14 1.88 -0.79 2.37
C PHE A 14 0.86 -1.91 2.11
N GLU A 15 1.30 -3.09 1.69
CA GLU A 15 0.42 -4.23 1.49
C GLU A 15 -0.23 -4.70 2.80
N GLN A 16 0.50 -4.64 3.92
CA GLN A 16 -0.04 -4.95 5.24
C GLN A 16 -1.15 -3.96 5.64
N ASP A 17 -0.93 -2.66 5.44
CA ASP A 17 -1.93 -1.62 5.70
C ASP A 17 -3.18 -1.82 4.83
N ILE A 18 -3.00 -2.11 3.54
CA ILE A 18 -4.11 -2.36 2.61
C ILE A 18 -4.91 -3.60 3.05
N ARG A 19 -4.23 -4.69 3.44
CA ARG A 19 -4.88 -5.90 3.95
C ARG A 19 -5.68 -5.60 5.22
N PHE A 20 -5.11 -4.84 6.15
CA PHE A 20 -5.81 -4.44 7.37
C PHE A 20 -7.07 -3.62 7.08
N LEU A 21 -6.96 -2.60 6.23
CA LEU A 21 -8.08 -1.74 5.86
C LEU A 21 -9.20 -2.50 5.12
N ARG A 22 -8.82 -3.43 4.23
CA ARG A 22 -9.79 -4.30 3.56
C ARG A 22 -10.48 -5.26 4.53
N GLY A 23 -9.71 -5.94 5.38
CA GLY A 23 -10.26 -6.84 6.39
C GLY A 23 -11.20 -6.13 7.37
N HIS A 24 -10.86 -4.91 7.79
CA HIS A 24 -11.76 -4.07 8.58
C HIS A 24 -13.05 -3.72 7.80
N SER A 25 -12.92 -3.30 6.55
CA SER A 25 -14.09 -3.00 5.70
C SER A 25 -15.01 -4.20 5.52
N GLU A 26 -14.45 -5.39 5.33
CA GLU A 26 -15.19 -6.64 5.13
C GLU A 26 -15.89 -7.10 6.41
N ARG A 27 -15.23 -6.97 7.57
CA ARG A 27 -15.79 -7.33 8.88
C ARG A 27 -16.91 -6.39 9.34
N HIS A 28 -16.82 -5.12 8.99
CA HIS A 28 -17.78 -4.09 9.43
C HIS A 28 -18.69 -3.61 8.29
N GLN A 29 -18.98 -4.49 7.31
CA GLN A 29 -19.82 -4.18 6.15
C GLN A 29 -21.13 -3.51 6.56
N GLY A 30 -21.53 -2.48 5.80
CA GLY A 30 -22.71 -1.66 6.09
C GLY A 30 -22.44 -0.46 7.00
N SER A 31 -21.34 -0.45 7.78
CA SER A 31 -20.97 0.71 8.59
C SER A 31 -20.29 1.83 7.78
N THR A 32 -20.43 3.07 8.25
CA THR A 32 -19.67 4.22 7.71
C THR A 32 -18.16 4.00 7.87
N SER A 33 -17.73 3.39 8.98
CA SER A 33 -16.32 3.07 9.22
C SER A 33 -15.74 2.14 8.14
N ALA A 34 -16.48 1.10 7.75
CA ALA A 34 -16.08 0.21 6.67
C ALA A 34 -15.94 0.93 5.32
N LYS A 35 -16.91 1.80 4.96
CA LYS A 35 -16.83 2.61 3.74
C LYS A 35 -15.58 3.50 3.73
N THR A 36 -15.24 4.09 4.86
CA THR A 36 -14.02 4.90 5.02
C THR A 36 -12.77 4.05 4.90
N SER A 37 -12.71 2.88 5.55
CA SER A 37 -11.58 1.96 5.43
C SER A 37 -11.36 1.48 4.00
N ALA A 38 -12.44 1.16 3.26
CA ALA A 38 -12.36 0.83 1.84
C ALA A 38 -11.75 1.97 1.02
N LYS A 39 -12.24 3.20 1.21
CA LYS A 39 -11.68 4.39 0.55
C LYS A 39 -10.19 4.59 0.90
N ASN A 40 -9.85 4.42 2.17
CA ASN A 40 -8.47 4.53 2.64
C ASN A 40 -7.58 3.46 2.00
N ALA A 41 -8.05 2.22 1.83
CA ALA A 41 -7.28 1.18 1.15
C ALA A 41 -6.93 1.56 -0.29
N PHE A 42 -7.84 2.22 -1.02
CA PHE A 42 -7.54 2.75 -2.36
C PHE A 42 -6.50 3.88 -2.33
N SER A 43 -6.63 4.81 -1.37
CA SER A 43 -5.66 5.90 -1.19
C SER A 43 -4.27 5.38 -0.83
N VAL A 44 -4.18 4.42 0.08
CA VAL A 44 -2.92 3.76 0.47
C VAL A 44 -2.30 3.05 -0.71
N LYS A 45 -3.08 2.35 -1.55
CA LYS A 45 -2.57 1.73 -2.79
C LYS A 45 -1.97 2.77 -3.76
N ARG A 46 -2.60 3.94 -3.90
CA ARG A 46 -2.04 5.04 -4.71
C ARG A 46 -0.75 5.59 -4.12
N ASN A 47 -0.69 5.75 -2.79
CA ASN A 47 0.51 6.19 -2.10
C ASN A 47 1.66 5.18 -2.23
N MET A 48 1.36 3.88 -2.15
CA MET A 48 2.33 2.81 -2.42
C MET A 48 2.95 2.97 -3.81
N ALA A 49 2.13 3.11 -4.85
CA ALA A 49 2.64 3.28 -6.21
C ALA A 49 3.57 4.51 -6.33
N ARG A 50 3.20 5.64 -5.70
CA ARG A 50 4.06 6.84 -5.67
C ARG A 50 5.36 6.61 -4.93
N ALA A 51 5.33 5.92 -3.79
CA ALA A 51 6.51 5.63 -2.98
C ALA A 51 7.47 4.69 -3.72
N LEU A 52 6.94 3.65 -4.37
CA LEU A 52 7.72 2.72 -5.17
C LEU A 52 8.32 3.39 -6.40
N ASN A 53 7.57 4.22 -7.13
CA ASN A 53 8.11 4.97 -8.27
C ASN A 53 9.24 5.91 -7.82
N ARG A 54 9.03 6.69 -6.75
CA ARG A 54 10.10 7.55 -6.19
C ARG A 54 11.33 6.76 -5.76
N HIS A 55 11.13 5.50 -5.33
CA HIS A 55 12.24 4.64 -4.96
C HIS A 55 13.02 4.18 -6.20
N LEU A 56 12.32 3.74 -7.25
CA LEU A 56 12.93 3.39 -8.53
C LEU A 56 13.69 4.57 -9.15
N ASP A 57 13.16 5.80 -9.06
CA ASP A 57 13.83 6.99 -9.59
C ASP A 57 15.13 7.36 -8.88
N ARG A 58 15.30 6.91 -7.62
CA ARG A 58 16.38 7.38 -6.73
C ARG A 58 17.37 6.28 -6.34
N CYS A 59 16.98 5.03 -6.43
CA CYS A 59 17.78 3.94 -5.91
C CYS A 59 18.66 3.34 -7.03
N PRO A 60 20.00 3.37 -6.86
CA PRO A 60 20.92 2.91 -7.89
C PRO A 60 20.90 1.40 -8.14
N GLU A 61 20.37 0.62 -7.19
CA GLU A 61 20.19 -0.84 -7.33
C GLU A 61 18.84 -1.21 -7.97
N CYS A 62 17.86 -0.31 -7.84
CA CYS A 62 16.47 -0.54 -8.16
C CYS A 62 16.16 0.14 -9.51
N GLY A 63 16.50 -0.54 -10.61
CA GLY A 63 16.34 -0.09 -12.00
C GLY A 63 16.89 -1.14 -12.95
#